data_AF-A0A554IX44-F1
#
_entry.id   AF-A0A554IX44-F1
#
_cell.length_a   1.000
_cell.length_b   1.000
_cell.length_c   1.000
_cell.angle_alpha   90.00
_cell.angle_beta   90.00
_cell.angle_gamma   90.00
#
_symmetry.space_group_name_H-M   'P 1'
#
loop_
_entity.id
_entity.type
_entity.pdbx_description
1 polymer ?
#
loop_
_entity_poly.entity_id
_entity_poly.type
_entity_poly.pdbx_seq_one_letter_code
_entity_poly.pdbx_strand_id
1 'polypeptide(L)'
;RELQKEVPQLSLSVWNSENADYCNYIGNVKGSYLIFGSVYSENCYYGSPYYSRNCVDTLVVRECESCYECVDCRKLNRCFYCQDCWHSNDLSFCFDCQGCSDCIGCAGLRKKQYCIFNEQMSKEEYLQKKAELDLCHPEARKLLKAKLQELRLSIPHRYMQSAQVEDVSGNYVYESKNVLQSFYADRSHDCKYCAQVVDLKDCYDNNYTEENELCCDYLGAYQVSRVCFSKFCNKVSDSFYCDACHQGSSNLFGCIGLRRAKYCILNKQYTKEEYEKMVPRIIEHMRQTGEYGEFFPIEQSPFAYNESVAQEYFPIEKKEALKRDWGWHEEDQKEKYLGPPVDVPSNIDQVGDDFCEKILICEVTGRPYKIIPQELAFYREMKLPIPRVCPDQRHLNRLAVRNPRRLWDRECAKCRKPIATSYSPDRSEKIYCDKCYLSSVY
;
A
#
# COMPACT_ATOMS: atom_id res chain seq x y z
N ARG A 1 1.59 21.91 20.07
CA ARG A 1 0.53 22.87 19.65
C ARG A 1 0.97 24.33 19.45
N GLU A 2 1.41 25.10 20.44
CA GLU A 2 1.68 26.55 20.25
C GLU A 2 2.79 26.83 19.23
N LEU A 3 3.96 26.22 19.41
CA LEU A 3 5.09 26.30 18.47
C LEU A 3 4.73 25.84 17.04
N GLN A 4 3.74 24.95 16.87
CA GLN A 4 3.25 24.52 15.54
C GLN A 4 2.41 25.58 14.83
N LYS A 5 1.80 26.52 15.57
CA LYS A 5 1.07 27.67 15.00
C LYS A 5 2.00 28.83 14.63
N GLU A 6 3.15 28.93 15.30
CA GLU A 6 4.15 29.98 15.08
C GLU A 6 5.17 29.58 13.99
N VAL A 7 5.64 28.33 14.00
CA VAL A 7 6.62 27.83 13.03
C VAL A 7 5.93 27.44 11.73
N PRO A 8 6.39 27.93 10.56
CA PRO A 8 5.86 27.54 9.25
C PRO A 8 5.94 26.02 9.01
N GLN A 9 4.83 25.43 8.57
CA GLN A 9 4.68 24.00 8.35
C GLN A 9 5.00 23.60 6.90
N LEU A 10 5.43 22.36 6.70
CA LEU A 10 5.62 21.78 5.37
C LEU A 10 4.26 21.44 4.72
N SER A 11 4.02 21.88 3.50
CA SER A 11 2.77 21.60 2.77
C SER A 11 2.69 20.19 2.19
N LEU A 12 3.78 19.70 1.57
CA LEU A 12 3.89 18.37 0.97
C LEU A 12 5.33 17.83 1.06
N SER A 13 5.51 16.51 1.14
CA SER A 13 6.80 15.85 1.00
C SER A 13 6.89 15.13 -0.34
N VAL A 14 7.68 15.70 -1.26
CA VAL A 14 7.91 15.21 -2.63
C VAL A 14 9.42 15.23 -2.89
N TRP A 15 9.97 14.27 -3.66
CA TRP A 15 11.41 14.25 -3.98
C TRP A 15 11.77 13.83 -5.42
N ASN A 16 11.93 14.72 -6.40
CA ASN A 16 11.45 16.10 -6.47
C ASN A 16 11.09 16.47 -7.93
N SER A 17 10.14 15.69 -8.47
CA SER A 17 9.07 16.16 -9.37
C SER A 17 9.34 16.38 -10.87
N GLU A 18 8.42 15.91 -11.71
CA GLU A 18 7.44 16.67 -12.53
C GLU A 18 6.56 15.67 -13.33
N ASN A 19 5.27 15.84 -13.56
CA ASN A 19 4.26 16.66 -12.90
C ASN A 19 3.50 15.74 -11.93
N ALA A 20 3.22 16.14 -10.68
CA ALA A 20 2.69 15.21 -9.69
C ALA A 20 1.74 15.84 -8.65
N ASP A 21 0.53 15.31 -8.54
CA ASP A 21 -0.55 15.86 -7.73
C ASP A 21 -1.54 14.75 -7.29
N TYR A 22 -2.04 14.65 -6.05
CA TYR A 22 -1.55 15.18 -4.77
C TYR A 22 -1.07 13.99 -3.94
N CYS A 23 0.12 14.08 -3.32
CA CYS A 23 0.92 12.90 -2.93
C CYS A 23 1.66 13.08 -1.59
N ASN A 24 2.04 11.97 -0.93
CA ASN A 24 2.88 11.99 0.29
C ASN A 24 3.43 10.57 0.59
N TYR A 25 4.67 10.31 1.04
CA TYR A 25 5.79 11.17 1.44
C TYR A 25 7.08 10.82 0.67
N ILE A 26 7.10 11.05 -0.65
CA ILE A 26 7.81 10.14 -1.57
C ILE A 26 8.35 10.77 -2.85
N GLY A 27 9.18 10.01 -3.56
CA GLY A 27 10.50 10.50 -3.94
C GLY A 27 11.28 9.49 -4.78
N ASN A 28 12.06 9.94 -5.76
CA ASN A 28 11.88 9.49 -7.14
C ASN A 28 10.47 9.89 -7.63
N VAL A 29 10.33 10.76 -8.65
CA VAL A 29 9.02 11.23 -9.21
C VAL A 29 9.22 11.80 -10.63
N LYS A 30 8.66 11.18 -11.68
CA LYS A 30 8.16 11.83 -12.93
C LYS A 30 7.20 10.90 -13.71
N GLY A 31 5.90 11.15 -13.88
CA GLY A 31 4.97 12.08 -13.21
C GLY A 31 3.63 11.38 -12.91
N SER A 32 2.79 11.88 -11.99
CA SER A 32 1.92 11.02 -11.16
C SER A 32 0.61 11.66 -10.66
N TYR A 33 -0.50 10.90 -10.56
CA TYR A 33 -1.76 11.37 -9.94
C TYR A 33 -2.70 10.19 -9.60
N LEU A 34 -3.12 9.92 -8.36
CA LEU A 34 -2.61 10.35 -7.04
C LEU A 34 -1.94 9.16 -6.33
N ILE A 35 -0.95 9.42 -5.47
CA ILE A 35 -0.17 8.36 -4.79
C ILE A 35 0.25 8.77 -3.38
N PHE A 36 -0.21 8.01 -2.38
CA PHE A 36 0.15 8.20 -0.97
C PHE A 36 1.10 7.09 -0.49
N GLY A 37 2.29 7.09 -1.10
CA GLY A 37 3.46 6.32 -0.65
C GLY A 37 4.11 5.52 -1.78
N SER A 38 5.13 6.08 -2.43
CA SER A 38 6.06 5.34 -3.30
C SER A 38 7.38 6.00 -3.68
N VAL A 39 8.48 5.37 -3.27
CA VAL A 39 9.74 5.50 -3.99
C VAL A 39 9.69 4.72 -5.37
N TYR A 40 8.55 4.04 -5.73
CA TYR A 40 8.32 3.48 -7.08
C TYR A 40 7.72 4.61 -7.91
N SER A 41 8.57 5.35 -8.64
CA SER A 41 8.09 6.33 -9.62
C SER A 41 8.69 6.18 -11.00
N GLU A 42 7.76 6.11 -11.95
CA GLU A 42 7.83 6.82 -13.23
C GLU A 42 6.41 7.37 -13.43
N ASN A 43 5.69 7.04 -14.50
CA ASN A 43 4.31 7.46 -14.68
C ASN A 43 3.36 6.64 -13.79
N CYS A 44 2.89 7.22 -12.69
CA CYS A 44 2.25 6.49 -11.59
C CYS A 44 0.88 7.06 -11.18
N TYR A 45 -0.19 6.33 -11.53
CA TYR A 45 -1.59 6.76 -11.43
C TYR A 45 -2.47 5.53 -11.18
N TYR A 46 -2.87 5.08 -10.00
CA TYR A 46 -2.89 5.61 -8.63
C TYR A 46 -2.37 4.51 -7.67
N GLY A 47 -2.07 4.78 -6.38
CA GLY A 47 -1.83 3.70 -5.38
C GLY A 47 -0.81 3.92 -4.26
N SER A 48 -0.10 2.83 -3.88
CA SER A 48 1.08 2.83 -2.96
C SER A 48 2.26 1.94 -3.43
N PRO A 49 3.12 2.41 -4.36
CA PRO A 49 4.40 1.73 -4.76
C PRO A 49 5.70 1.99 -3.88
N TYR A 50 6.98 1.85 -4.38
CA TYR A 50 8.35 1.91 -3.73
C TYR A 50 9.78 1.86 -4.52
N TYR A 51 10.05 1.45 -5.80
CA TYR A 51 11.24 1.70 -6.76
C TYR A 51 11.02 1.48 -8.36
N SER A 52 10.40 2.33 -9.23
CA SER A 52 9.71 1.94 -10.55
C SER A 52 10.25 2.36 -11.91
N ARG A 53 9.63 1.72 -12.94
CA ARG A 53 9.05 2.30 -14.19
C ARG A 53 7.90 1.44 -14.80
N ASN A 54 6.58 1.67 -14.89
CA ASN A 54 5.53 2.66 -14.56
C ASN A 54 4.38 1.93 -13.82
N CYS A 55 3.32 2.61 -13.33
CA CYS A 55 2.21 1.92 -12.62
C CYS A 55 0.81 2.55 -12.77
N VAL A 56 -0.20 1.72 -13.09
CA VAL A 56 -1.63 2.04 -13.09
C VAL A 56 -2.42 0.80 -12.63
N ASP A 57 -3.59 0.85 -11.99
CA ASP A 57 -3.69 1.25 -10.58
C ASP A 57 -3.06 0.19 -9.64
N THR A 58 -2.73 0.58 -8.41
CA THR A 58 -2.06 -0.30 -7.43
C THR A 58 -2.53 -0.08 -5.98
N LEU A 59 -2.25 -1.09 -5.11
CA LEU A 59 -2.29 -1.05 -3.63
C LEU A 59 -1.91 -2.47 -3.11
N VAL A 60 -0.67 -2.87 -2.82
CA VAL A 60 0.65 -2.21 -2.67
C VAL A 60 1.65 -3.13 -3.41
N VAL A 61 2.76 -2.63 -3.98
CA VAL A 61 3.65 -3.48 -4.83
C VAL A 61 5.14 -3.21 -4.54
N ARG A 62 6.00 -4.25 -4.51
CA ARG A 62 7.47 -4.13 -4.41
C ARG A 62 8.27 -4.97 -5.45
N GLU A 63 9.20 -4.27 -6.09
CA GLU A 63 10.10 -4.53 -7.24
C GLU A 63 9.43 -4.65 -8.62
N CYS A 64 9.19 -3.52 -9.31
CA CYS A 64 8.21 -3.38 -10.39
C CYS A 64 8.69 -2.59 -11.62
N GLU A 65 8.42 -3.10 -12.83
CA GLU A 65 8.30 -2.28 -14.05
C GLU A 65 7.02 -2.67 -14.85
N SER A 66 6.27 -1.65 -15.30
CA SER A 66 5.00 -1.63 -16.06
C SER A 66 3.90 -2.66 -15.70
N CYS A 67 2.88 -2.25 -14.95
CA CYS A 67 1.79 -3.10 -14.42
C CYS A 67 0.37 -2.45 -14.50
N TYR A 68 -0.68 -3.28 -14.75
CA TYR A 68 -2.11 -2.95 -14.53
C TYR A 68 -3.04 -4.19 -14.49
N GLU A 69 -3.90 -4.43 -13.50
CA GLU A 69 -3.85 -4.08 -12.08
C GLU A 69 -3.23 -5.25 -11.30
N CYS A 70 -2.58 -4.95 -10.17
CA CYS A 70 -1.89 -5.97 -9.37
C CYS A 70 -2.25 -5.85 -7.87
N VAL A 71 -2.41 -7.01 -7.22
CA VAL A 71 -2.62 -7.14 -5.77
C VAL A 71 -1.57 -8.10 -5.20
N ASP A 72 -0.75 -7.58 -4.27
CA ASP A 72 0.25 -8.34 -3.50
C ASP A 72 1.24 -9.19 -4.35
N CYS A 73 1.72 -8.60 -5.45
CA CYS A 73 2.65 -9.20 -6.42
C CYS A 73 4.09 -8.67 -6.27
N ARG A 74 5.10 -9.43 -6.73
CA ARG A 74 6.53 -9.04 -6.68
C ARG A 74 7.34 -9.47 -7.91
N LYS A 75 8.21 -8.60 -8.43
CA LYS A 75 9.11 -8.87 -9.58
C LYS A 75 8.36 -9.39 -10.81
N LEU A 76 7.49 -8.55 -11.36
CA LEU A 76 6.69 -8.82 -12.56
C LEU A 76 7.08 -7.89 -13.73
N ASN A 77 6.77 -8.32 -14.96
CA ASN A 77 6.94 -7.55 -16.21
C ASN A 77 5.85 -7.94 -17.22
N ARG A 78 5.12 -6.97 -17.79
CA ARG A 78 3.95 -7.18 -18.68
C ARG A 78 2.91 -8.15 -18.08
N CYS A 79 2.41 -7.83 -16.89
CA CYS A 79 1.44 -8.66 -16.18
C CYS A 79 0.11 -7.91 -15.93
N PHE A 80 -1.01 -8.58 -16.19
CA PHE A 80 -2.35 -8.00 -16.15
C PHE A 80 -3.31 -8.79 -15.26
N TYR A 81 -4.09 -8.10 -14.43
CA TYR A 81 -5.07 -8.68 -13.50
C TYR A 81 -4.49 -9.88 -12.71
N CYS A 82 -3.32 -9.68 -12.10
CA CYS A 82 -2.57 -10.72 -11.40
C CYS A 82 -2.63 -10.54 -9.87
N GLN A 83 -2.74 -11.65 -9.16
CA GLN A 83 -2.77 -11.70 -7.69
C GLN A 83 -1.84 -12.79 -7.14
N ASP A 84 -1.10 -12.48 -6.08
CA ASP A 84 -0.17 -13.41 -5.40
C ASP A 84 0.95 -13.97 -6.34
N CYS A 85 1.29 -13.27 -7.42
CA CYS A 85 2.27 -13.71 -8.43
C CYS A 85 3.71 -13.21 -8.13
N TRP A 86 4.71 -14.06 -8.43
CA TRP A 86 6.12 -13.80 -8.13
C TRP A 86 7.07 -14.17 -9.27
N HIS A 87 8.09 -13.34 -9.53
CA HIS A 87 9.22 -13.65 -10.43
C HIS A 87 8.77 -14.14 -11.83
N SER A 88 7.78 -13.46 -12.42
CA SER A 88 7.06 -13.93 -13.62
C SER A 88 6.84 -12.82 -14.66
N ASN A 89 6.60 -13.18 -15.92
CA ASN A 89 6.38 -12.24 -17.02
C ASN A 89 5.25 -12.69 -17.96
N ASP A 90 4.71 -11.77 -18.76
CA ASP A 90 3.70 -12.04 -19.80
C ASP A 90 2.50 -12.85 -19.28
N LEU A 91 1.96 -12.43 -18.13
CA LEU A 91 0.82 -13.04 -17.44
C LEU A 91 -0.47 -12.24 -17.68
N SER A 92 -1.59 -12.91 -17.93
CA SER A 92 -2.91 -12.28 -18.03
C SER A 92 -3.95 -13.07 -17.24
N PHE A 93 -4.62 -12.43 -16.26
CA PHE A 93 -5.63 -13.07 -15.38
C PHE A 93 -5.06 -14.28 -14.63
N CYS A 94 -3.97 -14.10 -13.90
CA CYS A 94 -3.28 -15.19 -13.20
C CYS A 94 -3.36 -15.06 -11.67
N PHE A 95 -3.38 -16.19 -10.97
CA PHE A 95 -3.38 -16.27 -9.50
C PHE A 95 -2.30 -17.20 -8.98
N ASP A 96 -1.56 -16.79 -7.95
CA ASP A 96 -0.58 -17.63 -7.24
C ASP A 96 0.38 -18.34 -8.22
N CYS A 97 1.04 -17.59 -9.11
CA CYS A 97 1.97 -18.12 -10.11
C CYS A 97 3.41 -17.68 -9.82
N GLN A 98 4.35 -18.63 -9.82
CA GLN A 98 5.74 -18.39 -9.41
C GLN A 98 6.73 -18.90 -10.47
N GLY A 99 7.62 -18.01 -10.93
CA GLY A 99 8.63 -18.34 -11.94
C GLY A 99 8.05 -18.68 -13.31
N CYS A 100 6.91 -18.08 -13.69
CA CYS A 100 6.20 -18.40 -14.94
C CYS A 100 6.38 -17.32 -16.02
N SER A 101 6.25 -17.74 -17.29
CA SER A 101 6.16 -16.83 -18.44
C SER A 101 4.98 -17.20 -19.32
N ASP A 102 4.50 -16.29 -20.17
CA ASP A 102 3.53 -16.58 -21.23
C ASP A 102 2.34 -17.43 -20.75
N CYS A 103 1.50 -16.86 -19.88
CA CYS A 103 0.35 -17.57 -19.30
C CYS A 103 -0.94 -16.75 -19.29
N ILE A 104 -2.07 -17.41 -19.50
CA ILE A 104 -3.40 -16.77 -19.50
C ILE A 104 -4.39 -17.57 -18.62
N GLY A 105 -5.04 -16.93 -17.66
CA GLY A 105 -6.11 -17.56 -16.86
C GLY A 105 -5.65 -18.60 -15.83
N CYS A 106 -4.35 -18.74 -15.56
CA CYS A 106 -3.83 -19.84 -14.75
C CYS A 106 -3.80 -19.56 -13.23
N ALA A 107 -3.93 -20.61 -12.43
CA ALA A 107 -4.00 -20.56 -10.97
C ALA A 107 -3.07 -21.60 -10.34
N GLY A 108 -2.05 -21.19 -9.60
CA GLY A 108 -1.16 -22.07 -8.82
C GLY A 108 0.11 -22.56 -9.52
N LEU A 109 0.43 -22.11 -10.75
CA LEU A 109 1.52 -22.71 -11.54
C LEU A 109 2.93 -22.40 -11.00
N ARG A 110 3.85 -23.35 -11.17
CA ARG A 110 5.25 -23.30 -10.70
C ARG A 110 6.22 -23.60 -11.85
N LYS A 111 7.07 -22.63 -12.21
CA LYS A 111 8.13 -22.79 -13.22
C LYS A 111 7.61 -23.34 -14.57
N LYS A 112 6.52 -22.74 -15.07
CA LYS A 112 5.85 -23.11 -16.32
C LYS A 112 5.83 -21.96 -17.33
N GLN A 113 5.77 -22.32 -18.61
CA GLN A 113 5.65 -21.40 -19.73
C GLN A 113 4.63 -21.94 -20.74
N TYR A 114 3.98 -21.06 -21.50
CA TYR A 114 2.99 -21.42 -22.53
C TYR A 114 1.83 -22.24 -21.93
N CYS A 115 1.12 -21.65 -20.97
CA CYS A 115 -0.01 -22.31 -20.29
C CYS A 115 -1.28 -21.45 -20.32
N ILE A 116 -2.43 -22.08 -20.58
CA ILE A 116 -3.74 -21.42 -20.54
C ILE A 116 -4.64 -22.22 -19.61
N PHE A 117 -5.26 -21.58 -18.62
CA PHE A 117 -6.15 -22.24 -17.64
C PHE A 117 -5.57 -23.53 -17.00
N ASN A 118 -4.29 -23.48 -16.61
CA ASN A 118 -3.48 -24.60 -16.09
C ASN A 118 -3.13 -25.73 -17.09
N GLU A 119 -3.59 -25.67 -18.34
CA GLU A 119 -3.18 -26.60 -19.40
C GLU A 119 -1.83 -26.18 -20.00
N GLN A 120 -0.87 -27.10 -20.04
CA GLN A 120 0.42 -26.93 -20.72
C GLN A 120 0.22 -27.11 -22.23
N MET A 121 0.74 -26.18 -23.03
CA MET A 121 0.67 -26.22 -24.50
C MET A 121 2.08 -26.20 -25.11
N SER A 122 2.18 -26.51 -26.41
CA SER A 122 3.35 -26.11 -27.20
C SER A 122 3.37 -24.58 -27.36
N LYS A 123 4.53 -24.04 -27.78
CA LYS A 123 4.68 -22.61 -28.02
C LYS A 123 3.79 -22.15 -29.17
N GLU A 124 3.67 -22.98 -30.19
CA GLU A 124 2.94 -22.73 -31.43
C GLU A 124 1.43 -22.67 -31.17
N GLU A 125 0.88 -23.67 -30.46
CA GLU A 125 -0.53 -23.67 -30.03
C GLU A 125 -0.86 -22.51 -29.10
N TYR A 126 0.04 -22.17 -28.17
CA TYR A 126 -0.15 -21.04 -27.26
C TYR A 126 -0.18 -19.71 -28.03
N LEU A 127 0.74 -19.49 -28.96
CA LEU A 127 0.78 -18.25 -29.76
C LEU A 127 -0.46 -18.11 -30.64
N GLN A 128 -0.97 -19.21 -31.20
CA GLN A 128 -2.26 -19.20 -31.92
C GLN A 128 -3.41 -18.81 -30.98
N LYS A 129 -3.60 -19.52 -29.87
CA LYS A 129 -4.70 -19.24 -28.91
C LYS A 129 -4.59 -17.86 -28.27
N LYS A 130 -3.38 -17.31 -28.09
CA LYS A 130 -3.14 -15.93 -27.63
C LYS A 130 -3.60 -14.89 -28.65
N ALA A 131 -3.46 -15.16 -29.95
CA ALA A 131 -3.96 -14.29 -31.01
C ALA A 131 -5.50 -14.34 -31.18
N GLU A 132 -6.14 -15.44 -30.75
CA GLU A 132 -7.60 -15.61 -30.76
C GLU A 132 -8.31 -14.91 -29.58
N LEU A 133 -7.57 -14.38 -28.60
CA LEU A 133 -8.10 -13.81 -27.35
C LEU A 133 -8.16 -12.27 -27.35
N ASP A 134 -9.32 -11.72 -27.70
CA ASP A 134 -9.61 -10.29 -27.54
C ASP A 134 -9.76 -9.92 -26.04
N LEU A 135 -8.79 -9.17 -25.52
CA LEU A 135 -8.81 -8.64 -24.14
C LEU A 135 -9.48 -7.26 -24.02
N CYS A 136 -9.78 -6.57 -25.12
CA CYS A 136 -10.66 -5.39 -25.08
C CYS A 136 -12.11 -5.80 -24.78
N HIS A 137 -12.60 -6.88 -25.38
CA HIS A 137 -14.01 -7.24 -25.27
C HIS A 137 -14.48 -7.48 -23.80
N PRO A 138 -15.48 -6.74 -23.28
CA PRO A 138 -15.90 -6.84 -21.88
C PRO A 138 -16.33 -8.26 -21.47
N GLU A 139 -17.11 -8.95 -22.30
CA GLU A 139 -17.57 -10.31 -22.01
C GLU A 139 -16.43 -11.34 -22.05
N ALA A 140 -15.37 -11.11 -22.86
CA ALA A 140 -14.20 -11.99 -22.86
C ALA A 140 -13.46 -11.88 -21.52
N ARG A 141 -13.16 -10.65 -21.05
CA ARG A 141 -12.58 -10.42 -19.71
C ARG A 141 -13.44 -10.97 -18.57
N LYS A 142 -14.77 -10.91 -18.70
CA LYS A 142 -15.73 -11.48 -17.74
C LYS A 142 -15.65 -13.01 -17.69
N LEU A 143 -15.59 -13.67 -18.85
CA LEU A 143 -15.39 -15.12 -18.97
C LEU A 143 -14.01 -15.54 -18.41
N LEU A 144 -12.94 -14.81 -18.72
CA LEU A 144 -11.60 -15.04 -18.15
C LEU A 144 -11.62 -14.93 -16.62
N LYS A 145 -12.23 -13.87 -16.06
CA LYS A 145 -12.38 -13.69 -14.61
C LYS A 145 -13.22 -14.80 -13.96
N ALA A 146 -14.32 -15.22 -14.58
CA ALA A 146 -15.18 -16.28 -14.06
C ALA A 146 -14.45 -17.63 -14.02
N LYS A 147 -13.79 -18.04 -15.12
CA LYS A 147 -13.05 -19.30 -15.17
C LYS A 147 -11.78 -19.27 -14.29
N LEU A 148 -11.12 -18.12 -14.15
CA LEU A 148 -10.06 -17.96 -13.14
C LEU A 148 -10.62 -18.18 -11.72
N GLN A 149 -11.77 -17.58 -11.38
CA GLN A 149 -12.35 -17.73 -10.03
C GLN A 149 -12.77 -19.19 -9.75
N GLU A 150 -13.31 -19.89 -10.73
CA GLU A 150 -13.58 -21.34 -10.64
C GLU A 150 -12.29 -22.13 -10.36
N LEU A 151 -11.23 -21.91 -11.14
CA LEU A 151 -9.93 -22.57 -10.94
C LEU A 151 -9.33 -22.24 -9.57
N ARG A 152 -9.40 -20.98 -9.12
CA ARG A 152 -8.98 -20.57 -7.76
C ARG A 152 -9.69 -21.41 -6.71
N LEU A 153 -11.02 -21.45 -6.70
CA LEU A 153 -11.80 -22.23 -5.74
C LEU A 153 -11.54 -23.75 -5.82
N SER A 154 -11.10 -24.25 -6.98
CA SER A 154 -10.74 -25.66 -7.13
C SER A 154 -9.44 -26.03 -6.38
N ILE A 155 -8.43 -25.15 -6.38
CA ILE A 155 -7.08 -25.40 -5.86
C ILE A 155 -6.94 -25.13 -4.35
N PRO A 156 -6.00 -25.82 -3.67
CA PRO A 156 -5.69 -25.51 -2.28
C PRO A 156 -4.96 -24.17 -2.15
N HIS A 157 -5.38 -23.36 -1.17
CA HIS A 157 -4.76 -22.08 -0.85
C HIS A 157 -3.79 -22.24 0.33
N ARG A 158 -2.67 -21.51 0.33
CA ARG A 158 -1.75 -21.45 1.48
C ARG A 158 -2.35 -20.59 2.59
N TYR A 159 -2.32 -21.07 3.85
CA TYR A 159 -2.91 -20.37 5.00
C TYR A 159 -2.36 -18.95 5.25
N MET A 160 -1.10 -18.71 4.90
CA MET A 160 -0.47 -17.39 4.78
C MET A 160 0.76 -17.51 3.88
N GLN A 161 1.21 -16.42 3.26
CA GLN A 161 2.59 -16.35 2.79
C GLN A 161 3.53 -16.01 3.97
N SER A 162 4.71 -16.64 4.06
CA SER A 162 5.86 -16.24 4.90
C SER A 162 7.17 -16.95 4.48
N ALA A 163 8.34 -16.38 4.80
CA ALA A 163 9.67 -17.02 4.88
C ALA A 163 10.69 -16.19 5.70
N GLN A 164 11.73 -16.82 6.26
CA GLN A 164 12.57 -16.27 7.37
C GLN A 164 11.80 -16.03 8.69
N VAL A 165 10.70 -16.77 8.83
CA VAL A 165 9.93 -17.06 10.04
C VAL A 165 10.75 -17.28 11.32
N GLU A 166 10.22 -17.17 12.53
CA GLU A 166 9.13 -16.35 13.15
C GLU A 166 8.86 -17.01 14.52
N ASP A 167 8.50 -16.22 15.54
CA ASP A 167 7.70 -16.71 16.68
C ASP A 167 6.17 -16.55 16.40
N VAL A 168 5.80 -15.95 15.27
CA VAL A 168 4.50 -16.01 14.53
C VAL A 168 3.37 -15.19 15.17
N SER A 169 2.37 -14.63 14.46
CA SER A 169 2.00 -14.62 13.03
C SER A 169 1.42 -13.23 12.67
N GLY A 170 1.18 -12.83 11.42
CA GLY A 170 1.39 -13.52 10.14
C GLY A 170 0.45 -12.91 9.08
N ASN A 171 0.81 -12.97 7.77
CA ASN A 171 0.30 -12.15 6.63
C ASN A 171 1.25 -10.97 6.30
N TYR A 172 1.99 -10.91 5.18
CA TYR A 172 2.58 -11.98 4.36
C TYR A 172 4.10 -12.00 4.66
N VAL A 173 4.58 -12.72 5.69
CA VAL A 173 5.80 -12.31 6.41
C VAL A 173 7.10 -12.88 5.82
N TYR A 174 7.76 -12.10 4.98
CA TYR A 174 9.15 -12.33 4.53
C TYR A 174 10.12 -11.50 5.40
N GLU A 175 11.40 -11.87 5.48
CA GLU A 175 12.45 -11.30 6.39
C GLU A 175 11.90 -11.02 7.81
N SER A 176 11.89 -12.02 8.70
CA SER A 176 10.95 -12.05 9.84
C SER A 176 11.61 -12.25 11.22
N LYS A 177 10.75 -12.51 12.24
CA LYS A 177 11.00 -12.63 13.69
C LYS A 177 10.89 -11.28 14.44
N ASN A 178 10.32 -11.19 15.64
CA ASN A 178 9.49 -12.20 16.30
C ASN A 178 8.14 -12.42 15.57
N VAL A 179 7.46 -11.49 14.90
CA VAL A 179 7.43 -10.01 15.04
C VAL A 179 6.13 -9.63 15.77
N LEU A 180 4.99 -10.22 15.37
CA LEU A 180 3.76 -10.42 16.15
C LEU A 180 3.00 -9.10 16.49
N GLN A 181 1.89 -8.71 15.84
CA GLN A 181 0.99 -9.49 14.97
C GLN A 181 0.87 -8.88 13.56
N SER A 182 1.77 -9.33 12.68
CA SER A 182 2.10 -8.80 11.35
C SER A 182 0.94 -8.72 10.33
N PHE A 183 0.85 -7.61 9.58
CA PHE A 183 0.04 -7.40 8.38
C PHE A 183 0.83 -6.61 7.28
N TYR A 184 1.86 -7.25 6.68
CA TYR A 184 2.55 -6.91 5.40
C TYR A 184 4.05 -6.47 5.35
N ALA A 185 4.85 -6.83 6.36
CA ALA A 185 6.10 -7.63 6.18
C ALA A 185 7.35 -7.08 5.42
N ASP A 186 8.38 -7.93 5.32
CA ASP A 186 9.70 -7.75 4.69
C ASP A 186 10.64 -6.81 5.49
N ARG A 187 11.97 -6.85 5.25
CA ARG A 187 13.07 -6.37 6.15
C ARG A 187 12.68 -6.33 7.65
N SER A 188 12.84 -7.40 8.45
CA SER A 188 12.49 -7.37 9.91
C SER A 188 13.44 -8.10 10.87
N HIS A 189 13.64 -7.50 12.04
CA HIS A 189 13.78 -8.12 13.38
C HIS A 189 13.59 -7.03 14.46
N ASP A 190 13.20 -7.26 15.72
CA ASP A 190 12.68 -8.45 16.42
C ASP A 190 11.41 -8.07 17.24
N CYS A 191 10.42 -7.39 16.60
CA CYS A 191 9.78 -6.19 17.20
C CYS A 191 8.27 -5.90 16.94
N LYS A 192 7.40 -6.10 17.95
CA LYS A 192 5.90 -6.03 17.95
C LYS A 192 5.28 -4.64 17.66
N TYR A 193 3.96 -4.39 17.78
CA TYR A 193 2.89 -5.08 17.05
C TYR A 193 2.85 -4.71 15.55
N CYS A 194 3.48 -3.57 15.19
CA CYS A 194 3.74 -3.09 13.82
C CYS A 194 2.50 -2.62 13.01
N ALA A 195 2.69 -1.81 11.95
CA ALA A 195 1.71 -1.57 10.87
C ALA A 195 2.27 -1.04 9.50
N GLN A 196 3.03 -1.75 8.65
CA GLN A 196 3.80 -3.01 8.64
C GLN A 196 4.39 -3.13 7.22
N VAL A 197 5.55 -2.54 6.92
CA VAL A 197 6.16 -2.60 5.57
C VAL A 197 7.67 -2.40 5.56
N VAL A 198 8.43 -3.46 5.27
CA VAL A 198 9.78 -3.48 4.68
C VAL A 198 10.82 -2.56 5.33
N ASP A 199 11.07 -2.58 6.65
CA ASP A 199 11.85 -1.47 7.25
C ASP A 199 12.62 -1.60 8.57
N LEU A 200 12.74 -2.79 9.13
CA LEU A 200 12.78 -2.96 10.57
C LEU A 200 14.05 -3.59 11.13
N LYS A 201 14.80 -2.76 11.86
CA LYS A 201 15.09 -3.07 13.26
C LYS A 201 14.16 -2.27 14.20
N ASP A 202 13.81 -2.84 15.35
CA ASP A 202 12.83 -2.41 16.38
C ASP A 202 12.43 -0.92 16.39
N CYS A 203 11.18 -0.47 16.32
CA CYS A 203 9.87 -1.11 16.29
C CYS A 203 9.44 -1.85 17.58
N TYR A 204 8.13 -2.07 17.73
CA TYR A 204 7.31 -1.31 18.68
C TYR A 204 7.78 0.15 18.65
N ASP A 205 7.35 0.99 17.70
CA ASP A 205 6.26 0.86 16.70
C ASP A 205 6.69 1.07 15.22
N ASN A 206 5.76 1.05 14.25
CA ASN A 206 6.05 1.20 12.81
C ASN A 206 4.83 1.51 11.92
N ASN A 207 4.90 2.49 11.01
CA ASN A 207 4.10 2.55 9.77
C ASN A 207 4.79 3.30 8.61
N TYR A 208 4.94 2.68 7.43
CA TYR A 208 5.33 3.34 6.16
C TYR A 208 6.51 4.35 6.21
N THR A 209 7.75 3.86 6.29
CA THR A 209 9.00 4.58 5.93
C THR A 209 9.96 3.64 5.17
N GLU A 210 11.23 4.01 4.97
CA GLU A 210 12.19 3.24 4.13
C GLU A 210 13.57 2.79 4.71
N GLU A 211 13.91 3.03 6.00
CA GLU A 211 14.78 2.15 6.84
C GLU A 211 14.99 2.69 8.28
N ASN A 212 15.12 1.84 9.31
CA ASN A 212 15.26 2.27 10.73
C ASN A 212 16.17 1.38 11.61
N GLU A 213 16.84 1.99 12.60
CA GLU A 213 17.39 1.31 13.80
C GLU A 213 17.56 2.34 14.96
N LEU A 214 16.65 2.64 15.89
CA LEU A 214 15.41 2.02 16.38
C LEU A 214 14.31 3.09 16.69
N CYS A 215 13.06 2.68 16.95
CA CYS A 215 11.83 3.50 17.04
C CYS A 215 11.04 3.41 18.38
N CYS A 216 9.70 3.57 18.34
CA CYS A 216 8.83 4.12 19.40
C CYS A 216 9.15 5.59 19.69
N ASP A 217 8.94 6.55 18.76
CA ASP A 217 7.85 6.71 17.79
C ASP A 217 8.28 7.72 16.68
N TYR A 218 7.65 7.97 15.53
CA TYR A 218 6.70 7.24 14.65
C TYR A 218 6.22 8.21 13.53
N LEU A 219 5.93 7.77 12.31
CA LEU A 219 6.82 7.22 11.29
C LEU A 219 6.27 7.67 9.91
N GLY A 220 7.04 7.93 8.84
CA GLY A 220 8.44 8.37 8.74
C GLY A 220 8.75 8.84 7.30
N ALA A 221 9.88 9.52 7.07
CA ALA A 221 10.31 9.92 5.71
C ALA A 221 11.84 9.80 5.52
N TYR A 222 12.34 8.59 5.83
CA TYR A 222 13.60 7.97 5.38
C TYR A 222 14.90 8.15 6.22
N GLN A 223 15.30 7.05 6.87
CA GLN A 223 16.53 6.72 7.61
C GLN A 223 16.78 7.46 8.95
N VAL A 224 16.89 6.68 10.03
CA VAL A 224 16.99 7.16 11.43
C VAL A 224 17.71 6.19 12.38
N SER A 225 18.43 6.76 13.36
CA SER A 225 18.92 6.10 14.59
C SER A 225 19.11 7.13 15.71
N ARG A 226 18.44 7.11 16.87
CA ARG A 226 17.16 6.47 17.28
C ARG A 226 16.09 7.56 17.48
N VAL A 227 14.81 7.19 17.59
CA VAL A 227 13.72 8.17 17.82
C VAL A 227 12.70 7.71 18.87
N CYS A 228 12.48 8.58 19.87
CA CYS A 228 11.38 8.59 20.83
C CYS A 228 11.10 10.07 21.17
N PHE A 229 10.21 10.82 20.54
CA PHE A 229 9.04 10.47 19.74
C PHE A 229 8.90 11.46 18.56
N SER A 230 8.03 11.13 17.59
CA SER A 230 7.41 12.01 16.58
C SER A 230 8.12 12.31 15.25
N LYS A 231 7.55 13.26 14.50
CA LYS A 231 6.77 12.96 13.29
C LYS A 231 7.38 13.55 12.01
N PHE A 232 7.34 12.76 10.93
CA PHE A 232 8.00 13.01 9.64
C PHE A 232 9.43 13.56 9.76
N CYS A 233 10.16 12.89 10.64
CA CYS A 233 11.59 13.08 10.91
C CYS A 233 12.45 12.81 9.67
N ASN A 234 13.51 13.63 9.51
CA ASN A 234 14.36 13.61 8.31
C ASN A 234 15.83 13.96 8.67
N LYS A 235 16.66 12.93 8.87
CA LYS A 235 18.12 13.04 9.10
C LYS A 235 18.53 13.88 10.32
N VAL A 236 18.03 13.47 11.48
CA VAL A 236 18.37 13.97 12.83
C VAL A 236 18.87 12.85 13.74
N SER A 237 19.59 13.17 14.82
CA SER A 237 20.00 12.21 15.88
C SER A 237 19.71 12.75 17.28
N ASP A 238 19.65 11.85 18.28
CA ASP A 238 19.61 12.19 19.72
C ASP A 238 18.52 13.21 20.08
N SER A 239 17.30 13.00 19.57
CA SER A 239 16.23 14.00 19.56
C SER A 239 14.87 13.46 19.99
N PHE A 240 14.10 14.29 20.71
CA PHE A 240 12.83 13.94 21.35
C PHE A 240 11.73 14.94 20.98
N TYR A 241 10.49 14.48 20.75
CA TYR A 241 9.31 15.29 20.40
C TYR A 241 9.56 16.29 19.26
N CYS A 242 10.17 15.82 18.17
CA CYS A 242 10.56 16.69 17.05
C CYS A 242 9.64 16.51 15.84
N ASP A 243 9.34 17.61 15.16
CA ASP A 243 8.37 17.70 14.05
C ASP A 243 9.06 18.31 12.81
N ALA A 244 9.05 17.61 11.68
CA ALA A 244 9.67 18.02 10.41
C ALA A 244 11.12 18.57 10.48
N CYS A 245 11.90 18.22 11.52
CA CYS A 245 13.30 18.63 11.64
C CYS A 245 14.20 17.92 10.61
N HIS A 246 15.25 18.62 10.16
CA HIS A 246 15.98 18.31 8.93
C HIS A 246 17.49 18.13 9.10
N GLN A 247 18.11 17.58 8.04
CA GLN A 247 19.52 17.19 7.87
C GLN A 247 20.55 17.94 8.74
N GLY A 248 21.29 17.15 9.51
CA GLY A 248 22.48 17.58 10.25
C GLY A 248 22.19 18.22 11.61
N SER A 249 20.93 18.16 12.06
CA SER A 249 20.53 18.61 13.39
C SER A 249 20.66 17.46 14.40
N SER A 250 21.11 17.75 15.62
CA SER A 250 21.26 16.76 16.69
C SER A 250 20.97 17.37 18.07
N ASN A 251 20.68 16.55 19.08
CA ASN A 251 20.47 17.03 20.46
C ASN A 251 19.34 18.06 20.52
N LEU A 252 18.11 17.62 20.20
CA LEU A 252 16.91 18.45 20.14
C LEU A 252 15.82 17.96 21.10
N PHE A 253 15.07 18.87 21.70
CA PHE A 253 13.87 18.56 22.49
C PHE A 253 12.71 19.49 22.10
N GLY A 254 11.57 18.94 21.67
CA GLY A 254 10.38 19.73 21.34
C GLY A 254 10.53 20.66 20.13
N CYS A 255 11.41 20.35 19.18
CA CYS A 255 11.81 21.28 18.11
C CYS A 255 11.09 21.03 16.77
N ILE A 256 10.91 22.08 15.98
CA ILE A 256 10.13 22.08 14.74
C ILE A 256 10.91 22.73 13.60
N GLY A 257 11.01 22.04 12.45
CA GLY A 257 11.52 22.57 11.17
C GLY A 257 13.02 22.95 11.12
N LEU A 258 13.79 22.67 12.18
CA LEU A 258 15.20 23.09 12.30
C LEU A 258 16.12 22.43 11.26
N ARG A 259 17.19 23.14 10.88
CA ARG A 259 18.21 22.71 9.90
C ARG A 259 19.61 22.93 10.47
N ARG A 260 20.44 21.89 10.52
CA ARG A 260 21.83 21.91 11.04
C ARG A 260 21.97 22.45 12.48
N ALA A 261 20.91 22.38 13.28
CA ALA A 261 20.85 22.96 14.63
C ALA A 261 21.36 21.97 15.70
N LYS A 262 21.93 22.48 16.80
CA LYS A 262 22.44 21.63 17.90
C LYS A 262 22.16 22.22 19.27
N TYR A 263 21.81 21.35 20.22
CA TYR A 263 21.53 21.68 21.62
C TYR A 263 20.36 22.67 21.75
N CYS A 264 19.20 22.30 21.18
CA CYS A 264 18.02 23.15 21.14
C CYS A 264 16.85 22.57 21.94
N ILE A 265 16.12 23.44 22.65
CA ILE A 265 14.88 23.12 23.36
C ILE A 265 13.83 24.12 22.90
N LEU A 266 12.68 23.65 22.38
CA LEU A 266 11.60 24.48 21.82
C LEU A 266 12.12 25.54 20.82
N ASN A 267 12.91 25.11 19.84
CA ASN A 267 13.62 25.92 18.84
C ASN A 267 14.65 26.95 19.36
N LYS A 268 14.82 27.14 20.68
CA LYS A 268 15.89 27.96 21.25
C LYS A 268 17.18 27.15 21.41
N GLN A 269 18.30 27.71 20.96
CA GLN A 269 19.64 27.13 21.13
C GLN A 269 20.27 27.50 22.48
N TYR A 270 21.08 26.60 23.02
CA TYR A 270 21.79 26.69 24.31
C TYR A 270 23.26 26.22 24.17
N THR A 271 24.08 26.39 25.22
CA THR A 271 25.35 25.65 25.28
C THR A 271 25.10 24.16 25.52
N LYS A 272 26.12 23.32 25.26
CA LYS A 272 26.06 21.88 25.51
C LYS A 272 25.74 21.60 26.99
N GLU A 273 26.44 22.28 27.89
CA GLU A 273 26.38 22.11 29.35
C GLU A 273 25.03 22.56 29.92
N GLU A 274 24.43 23.60 29.34
CA GLU A 274 23.07 24.02 29.65
C GLU A 274 22.03 22.98 29.20
N TYR A 275 22.13 22.51 27.95
CA TYR A 275 21.23 21.50 27.37
C TYR A 275 21.27 20.19 28.16
N GLU A 276 22.46 19.65 28.43
CA GLU A 276 22.68 18.41 29.18
C GLU A 276 22.18 18.51 30.64
N LYS A 277 22.10 19.72 31.20
CA LYS A 277 21.52 19.99 32.53
C LYS A 277 20.00 20.22 32.52
N MET A 278 19.44 20.72 31.42
CA MET A 278 18.00 21.02 31.32
C MET A 278 17.16 19.82 30.91
N VAL A 279 17.56 19.08 29.87
CA VAL A 279 16.74 17.99 29.31
C VAL A 279 16.36 16.93 30.36
N PRO A 280 17.25 16.45 31.25
CA PRO A 280 16.87 15.51 32.31
C PRO A 280 15.76 16.05 33.25
N ARG A 281 15.71 17.37 33.49
CA ARG A 281 14.68 17.99 34.33
C ARG A 281 13.32 18.07 33.63
N ILE A 282 13.32 18.27 32.31
CA ILE A 282 12.10 18.28 31.50
C ILE A 282 11.53 16.86 31.41
N ILE A 283 12.38 15.87 31.13
CA ILE A 283 12.01 14.45 31.10
C ILE A 283 11.41 14.02 32.44
N GLU A 284 12.02 14.41 33.57
CA GLU A 284 11.50 14.04 34.89
C GLU A 284 10.15 14.71 35.20
N HIS A 285 9.93 15.96 34.80
CA HIS A 285 8.62 16.58 34.93
C HIS A 285 7.56 15.86 34.07
N MET A 286 7.87 15.55 32.82
CA MET A 286 6.96 14.86 31.90
C MET A 286 6.63 13.42 32.34
N ARG A 287 7.50 12.75 33.11
CA ARG A 287 7.16 11.47 33.76
C ARG A 287 6.14 11.63 34.88
N GLN A 288 6.20 12.73 35.63
CA GLN A 288 5.29 13.01 36.74
C GLN A 288 3.90 13.45 36.26
N THR A 289 3.79 14.00 35.06
CA THR A 289 2.51 14.31 34.39
C THR A 289 1.93 13.15 33.57
N GLY A 290 2.72 12.11 33.31
CA GLY A 290 2.32 10.98 32.44
C GLY A 290 2.47 11.26 30.95
N GLU A 291 3.14 12.33 30.56
CA GLU A 291 3.38 12.70 29.16
C GLU A 291 4.63 12.01 28.58
N TYR A 292 5.61 11.64 29.41
CA TYR A 292 6.84 10.99 28.93
C TYR A 292 6.63 9.51 28.65
N GLY A 293 6.39 9.17 27.38
CA GLY A 293 6.15 7.80 26.93
C GLY A 293 5.18 7.71 25.76
N GLU A 294 4.40 8.76 25.52
CA GLU A 294 3.24 8.74 24.61
C GLU A 294 3.50 9.51 23.32
N PHE A 295 2.84 9.08 22.23
CA PHE A 295 2.78 9.84 20.98
C PHE A 295 2.00 11.15 21.14
N PHE A 296 2.01 12.00 20.10
CA PHE A 296 1.11 13.14 20.06
C PHE A 296 -0.36 12.67 20.05
N PRO A 297 -1.21 13.15 20.98
CA PRO A 297 -2.59 12.69 21.12
C PRO A 297 -3.48 13.22 19.97
N ILE A 298 -4.65 12.58 19.80
CA ILE A 298 -5.45 12.67 18.57
C ILE A 298 -6.04 14.07 18.30
N GLU A 299 -6.14 14.93 19.30
CA GLU A 299 -6.57 16.33 19.18
C GLU A 299 -5.49 17.23 18.51
N GLN A 300 -4.32 16.66 18.21
CA GLN A 300 -3.28 17.23 17.35
C GLN A 300 -3.30 16.63 15.92
N SER A 301 -4.28 15.78 15.58
CA SER A 301 -4.54 15.35 14.20
C SER A 301 -5.05 16.52 13.34
N PRO A 302 -4.55 16.70 12.10
CA PRO A 302 -5.12 17.63 11.14
C PRO A 302 -6.32 17.06 10.35
N PHE A 303 -6.66 15.79 10.53
CA PHE A 303 -7.73 15.07 9.82
C PHE A 303 -8.79 14.50 10.76
N ALA A 304 -10.04 14.46 10.30
CA ALA A 304 -11.12 13.71 10.94
C ALA A 304 -10.93 12.19 10.79
N TYR A 305 -11.63 11.40 11.62
CA TYR A 305 -11.49 9.94 11.62
C TYR A 305 -11.86 9.33 10.25
N ASN A 306 -12.98 9.76 9.68
CA ASN A 306 -13.52 9.27 8.41
C ASN A 306 -12.79 9.77 7.16
N GLU A 307 -11.89 10.75 7.30
CA GLU A 307 -10.96 11.17 6.23
C GLU A 307 -9.63 10.40 6.28
N SER A 308 -9.42 9.62 7.34
CA SER A 308 -8.16 8.94 7.59
C SER A 308 -8.19 7.46 7.20
N VAL A 309 -7.01 6.92 6.93
CA VAL A 309 -6.75 5.48 6.71
C VAL A 309 -7.26 4.60 7.86
N ALA A 310 -7.56 5.15 9.04
CA ALA A 310 -8.22 4.38 10.10
C ALA A 310 -9.61 3.88 9.67
N GLN A 311 -10.39 4.65 8.91
CA GLN A 311 -11.73 4.26 8.46
C GLN A 311 -11.70 3.15 7.40
N GLU A 312 -10.63 3.02 6.62
CA GLU A 312 -10.46 1.92 5.65
C GLU A 312 -10.32 0.55 6.34
N TYR A 313 -9.49 0.49 7.39
CA TYR A 313 -9.14 -0.77 8.08
C TYR A 313 -9.98 -1.04 9.34
N PHE A 314 -10.55 0.01 9.93
CA PHE A 314 -11.33 -0.02 11.17
C PHE A 314 -12.59 0.86 11.03
N PRO A 315 -13.50 0.59 10.08
CA PRO A 315 -14.65 1.43 9.83
C PRO A 315 -15.58 1.52 11.04
N ILE A 316 -15.81 2.74 11.54
CA ILE A 316 -16.78 3.04 12.60
C ILE A 316 -17.88 4.00 12.11
N GLU A 317 -18.96 4.09 12.88
CA GLU A 317 -20.00 5.10 12.66
C GLU A 317 -19.66 6.45 13.33
N LYS A 318 -20.17 7.55 12.76
CA LYS A 318 -20.09 8.90 13.33
C LYS A 318 -20.41 8.97 14.83
N LYS A 319 -21.44 8.25 15.27
CA LYS A 319 -21.86 8.19 16.69
C LYS A 319 -20.77 7.64 17.63
N GLU A 320 -19.87 6.83 17.10
CA GLU A 320 -18.79 6.20 17.86
C GLU A 320 -17.52 7.04 17.86
N ALA A 321 -17.21 7.72 16.75
CA ALA A 321 -16.14 8.73 16.68
C ALA A 321 -16.41 9.87 17.67
N LEU A 322 -17.59 10.49 17.61
CA LEU A 322 -17.98 11.60 18.49
C LEU A 322 -18.04 11.19 19.98
N LYS A 323 -18.30 9.91 20.28
CA LYS A 323 -18.26 9.40 21.67
C LYS A 323 -16.83 9.35 22.26
N ARG A 324 -15.80 9.38 21.41
CA ARG A 324 -14.38 9.42 21.79
C ARG A 324 -13.74 10.81 21.64
N ASP A 325 -14.57 11.84 21.41
CA ASP A 325 -14.15 13.20 21.01
C ASP A 325 -13.29 13.25 19.73
N TRP A 326 -13.52 12.29 18.82
CA TRP A 326 -12.82 12.23 17.53
C TRP A 326 -13.59 13.01 16.47
N GLY A 327 -12.88 13.85 15.72
CA GLY A 327 -13.45 14.66 14.64
C GLY A 327 -14.10 13.82 13.54
N TRP A 328 -15.16 14.38 12.92
CA TRP A 328 -15.88 13.77 11.81
C TRP A 328 -16.19 14.81 10.72
N HIS A 329 -15.86 14.50 9.46
CA HIS A 329 -16.08 15.36 8.29
C HIS A 329 -17.41 15.02 7.59
N GLU A 330 -18.12 16.03 7.09
CA GLU A 330 -19.36 15.90 6.30
C GLU A 330 -19.10 16.27 4.83
N GLU A 331 -19.60 15.48 3.86
CA GLU A 331 -19.39 15.80 2.45
C GLU A 331 -20.19 17.03 1.99
N ASP A 332 -19.50 17.94 1.27
CA ASP A 332 -20.08 19.11 0.62
C ASP A 332 -21.22 18.74 -0.35
N GLN A 333 -22.46 19.07 0.00
CA GLN A 333 -23.65 18.94 -0.87
C GLN A 333 -23.71 20.08 -1.92
N LYS A 334 -22.69 20.16 -2.77
CA LYS A 334 -22.64 21.08 -3.91
C LYS A 334 -23.25 20.42 -5.15
N GLU A 335 -24.08 21.15 -5.89
CA GLU A 335 -24.59 20.70 -7.19
C GLU A 335 -23.42 20.46 -8.17
N LYS A 336 -23.40 19.31 -8.84
CA LYS A 336 -22.32 18.90 -9.74
C LYS A 336 -22.85 18.88 -11.17
N TYR A 337 -22.33 19.75 -12.03
CA TYR A 337 -22.58 19.68 -13.46
C TYR A 337 -21.99 18.39 -14.03
N LEU A 338 -22.83 17.57 -14.66
CA LEU A 338 -22.49 16.21 -15.11
C LEU A 338 -22.06 16.12 -16.58
N GLY A 339 -22.17 17.21 -17.35
CA GLY A 339 -21.95 17.19 -18.80
C GLY A 339 -23.08 16.52 -19.59
N PRO A 340 -22.95 16.41 -20.92
CA PRO A 340 -23.81 15.57 -21.74
C PRO A 340 -23.51 14.08 -21.49
N PRO A 341 -24.46 13.15 -21.77
CA PRO A 341 -24.18 11.72 -21.70
C PRO A 341 -23.03 11.29 -22.62
N VAL A 342 -22.18 10.40 -22.12
CA VAL A 342 -20.98 9.88 -22.82
C VAL A 342 -21.10 8.37 -22.91
N ASP A 343 -21.14 7.82 -24.12
CA ASP A 343 -20.93 6.38 -24.32
C ASP A 343 -19.43 6.06 -24.30
N VAL A 344 -19.10 4.85 -23.85
CA VAL A 344 -17.74 4.38 -23.57
C VAL A 344 -17.44 3.17 -24.49
N PRO A 345 -16.73 3.39 -25.62
CA PRO A 345 -16.52 2.35 -26.63
C PRO A 345 -15.86 1.08 -26.10
N SER A 346 -16.30 -0.08 -26.60
CA SER A 346 -15.74 -1.39 -26.23
C SER A 346 -14.35 -1.67 -26.81
N ASN A 347 -13.96 -0.97 -27.87
CA ASN A 347 -12.62 -1.05 -28.46
C ASN A 347 -11.89 0.29 -28.25
N ILE A 348 -10.69 0.23 -27.67
CA ILE A 348 -9.87 1.39 -27.36
C ILE A 348 -9.39 2.15 -28.62
N ASP A 349 -9.28 1.46 -29.76
CA ASP A 349 -8.90 2.07 -31.05
C ASP A 349 -10.00 2.98 -31.64
N GLN A 350 -11.18 3.02 -31.02
CA GLN A 350 -12.27 3.95 -31.34
C GLN A 350 -12.28 5.20 -30.44
N VAL A 351 -11.39 5.29 -29.45
CA VAL A 351 -11.39 6.36 -28.45
C VAL A 351 -10.38 7.45 -28.85
N GLY A 352 -10.89 8.63 -29.24
CA GLY A 352 -10.10 9.83 -29.58
C GLY A 352 -9.60 10.61 -28.35
N ASP A 353 -8.70 11.57 -28.58
CA ASP A 353 -8.11 12.40 -27.51
C ASP A 353 -9.13 13.35 -26.86
N ASP A 354 -10.20 13.67 -27.59
CA ASP A 354 -11.38 14.40 -27.11
C ASP A 354 -12.08 13.72 -25.93
N PHE A 355 -11.80 12.44 -25.69
CA PHE A 355 -12.35 11.67 -24.58
C PHE A 355 -11.85 12.15 -23.21
N CYS A 356 -10.66 12.74 -23.11
CA CYS A 356 -10.13 13.31 -21.85
C CYS A 356 -10.93 14.54 -21.38
N GLU A 357 -11.63 15.23 -22.29
CA GLU A 357 -12.44 16.39 -21.93
C GLU A 357 -13.82 16.03 -21.40
N LYS A 358 -14.26 14.79 -21.62
CA LYS A 358 -15.60 14.31 -21.27
C LYS A 358 -15.72 14.04 -19.77
N ILE A 359 -16.91 14.27 -19.23
CA ILE A 359 -17.25 13.90 -17.85
C ILE A 359 -17.89 12.52 -17.91
N LEU A 360 -17.32 11.55 -17.19
CA LEU A 360 -17.85 10.19 -17.07
C LEU A 360 -18.60 10.06 -15.74
N ILE A 361 -19.64 9.24 -15.72
CA ILE A 361 -20.41 8.93 -14.51
C ILE A 361 -20.06 7.52 -14.05
N CYS A 362 -19.71 7.36 -12.78
CA CYS A 362 -19.38 6.05 -12.22
C CYS A 362 -20.63 5.17 -12.17
N GLU A 363 -20.61 4.02 -12.86
CA GLU A 363 -21.74 3.06 -12.91
C GLU A 363 -22.16 2.51 -11.53
N VAL A 364 -21.33 2.68 -10.49
CA VAL A 364 -21.62 2.23 -9.10
C VAL A 364 -22.02 3.38 -8.17
N THR A 365 -21.29 4.50 -8.20
CA THR A 365 -21.44 5.57 -7.19
C THR A 365 -22.15 6.82 -7.71
N GLY A 366 -22.41 6.92 -9.02
CA GLY A 366 -22.91 8.14 -9.66
C GLY A 366 -21.95 9.33 -9.62
N ARG A 367 -20.76 9.19 -9.00
CA ARG A 367 -19.76 10.27 -8.91
C ARG A 367 -19.21 10.59 -10.31
N PRO A 368 -19.11 11.88 -10.69
CA PRO A 368 -18.43 12.28 -11.92
C PRO A 368 -16.91 12.06 -11.79
N TYR A 369 -16.28 11.62 -12.86
CA TYR A 369 -14.82 11.49 -12.98
C TYR A 369 -14.37 11.79 -14.41
N LYS A 370 -13.06 11.89 -14.62
CA LYS A 370 -12.42 12.02 -15.94
C LYS A 370 -11.35 10.95 -16.12
N ILE A 371 -11.03 10.66 -17.38
CA ILE A 371 -9.79 9.96 -17.78
C ILE A 371 -8.76 11.02 -18.14
N ILE A 372 -7.53 10.88 -17.64
CA ILE A 372 -6.43 11.80 -17.99
C ILE A 372 -5.70 11.34 -19.26
N PRO A 373 -5.03 12.24 -20.02
CA PRO A 373 -4.31 11.87 -21.24
C PRO A 373 -3.29 10.73 -21.06
N GLN A 374 -2.60 10.68 -19.92
CA GLN A 374 -1.64 9.63 -19.57
C GLN A 374 -2.30 8.25 -19.40
N GLU A 375 -3.49 8.22 -18.81
CA GLU A 375 -4.30 7.02 -18.58
C GLU A 375 -4.92 6.52 -19.91
N LEU A 376 -5.39 7.44 -20.77
CA LEU A 376 -5.84 7.12 -22.13
C LEU A 376 -4.71 6.56 -23.01
N ALA A 377 -3.52 7.15 -22.94
CA ALA A 377 -2.35 6.67 -23.67
C ALA A 377 -1.97 5.24 -23.24
N PHE A 378 -1.91 4.99 -21.93
CA PHE A 378 -1.68 3.67 -21.36
C PHE A 378 -2.69 2.62 -21.85
N TYR A 379 -4.00 2.95 -21.82
CA TYR A 379 -5.02 2.00 -22.28
C TYR A 379 -4.90 1.65 -23.77
N ARG A 380 -4.55 2.61 -24.63
CA ARG A 380 -4.27 2.35 -26.05
C ARG A 380 -3.05 1.45 -26.26
N GLU A 381 -1.95 1.73 -25.56
CA GLU A 381 -0.70 0.94 -25.65
C GLU A 381 -0.94 -0.51 -25.22
N MET A 382 -1.59 -0.72 -24.07
CA MET A 382 -1.82 -2.05 -23.51
C MET A 382 -3.02 -2.79 -24.14
N LYS A 383 -3.71 -2.19 -25.12
CA LYS A 383 -4.97 -2.69 -25.72
C LYS A 383 -6.02 -3.07 -24.67
N LEU A 384 -6.25 -2.14 -23.74
CA LEU A 384 -7.24 -2.24 -22.67
C LEU A 384 -8.37 -1.22 -22.92
N PRO A 385 -9.63 -1.55 -22.59
CA PRO A 385 -10.76 -0.66 -22.79
C PRO A 385 -10.94 0.29 -21.58
N ILE A 386 -11.60 1.41 -21.83
CA ILE A 386 -11.82 2.46 -20.84
C ILE A 386 -12.60 1.97 -19.61
N PRO A 387 -12.18 2.35 -18.37
CA PRO A 387 -12.92 2.12 -17.13
C PRO A 387 -14.32 2.73 -17.14
N ARG A 388 -15.25 2.06 -16.45
CA ARG A 388 -16.65 2.50 -16.28
C ARG A 388 -16.99 2.93 -14.84
N VAL A 389 -15.99 2.92 -13.95
CA VAL A 389 -16.12 3.32 -12.54
C VAL A 389 -14.96 4.23 -12.14
N CYS A 390 -15.22 5.16 -11.21
CA CYS A 390 -14.26 6.18 -10.77
C CYS A 390 -13.08 5.57 -9.97
N PRO A 391 -11.93 6.27 -9.87
CA PRO A 391 -10.74 5.79 -9.15
C PRO A 391 -11.01 5.32 -7.72
N ASP A 392 -11.82 6.04 -6.94
CA ASP A 392 -12.28 5.64 -5.59
C ASP A 392 -12.85 4.21 -5.59
N GLN A 393 -13.73 3.93 -6.56
CA GLN A 393 -14.39 2.63 -6.66
C GLN A 393 -13.41 1.56 -7.16
N ARG A 394 -12.46 1.89 -8.04
CA ARG A 394 -11.38 0.97 -8.43
C ARG A 394 -10.54 0.60 -7.20
N HIS A 395 -10.21 1.56 -6.34
CA HIS A 395 -9.49 1.34 -5.09
C HIS A 395 -10.30 0.45 -4.12
N LEU A 396 -11.59 0.74 -3.88
CA LEU A 396 -12.45 -0.09 -3.04
C LEU A 396 -12.57 -1.52 -3.58
N ASN A 397 -12.64 -1.69 -4.91
CA ASN A 397 -12.66 -3.02 -5.54
C ASN A 397 -11.35 -3.80 -5.32
N ARG A 398 -10.19 -3.11 -5.25
CA ARG A 398 -8.90 -3.72 -4.91
C ARG A 398 -8.77 -4.04 -3.43
N LEU A 399 -9.29 -3.19 -2.53
CA LEU A 399 -9.39 -3.52 -1.09
C LEU A 399 -10.23 -4.78 -0.87
N ALA A 400 -11.38 -4.88 -1.54
CA ALA A 400 -12.35 -5.98 -1.35
C ALA A 400 -11.83 -7.38 -1.75
N VAL A 401 -10.75 -7.50 -2.53
CA VAL A 401 -10.12 -8.80 -2.87
C VAL A 401 -8.94 -9.17 -1.97
N ARG A 402 -8.51 -8.26 -1.08
CA ARG A 402 -7.48 -8.54 -0.07
C ARG A 402 -8.09 -9.14 1.19
N ASN A 403 -7.30 -9.93 1.91
CA ASN A 403 -7.70 -10.39 3.22
C ASN A 403 -7.58 -9.21 4.23
N PRO A 404 -8.54 -9.02 5.15
CA PRO A 404 -8.49 -7.92 6.11
C PRO A 404 -7.34 -8.09 7.12
N ARG A 405 -7.01 -7.01 7.84
CA ARG A 405 -6.01 -6.99 8.94
C ARG A 405 -6.54 -7.66 10.20
N ARG A 406 -6.88 -8.95 10.07
CA ARG A 406 -7.42 -9.81 11.12
C ARG A 406 -7.00 -11.25 10.87
N LEU A 407 -6.70 -11.96 11.95
CA LEU A 407 -6.46 -13.40 11.94
C LEU A 407 -7.63 -14.12 12.60
N TRP A 408 -7.87 -15.34 12.13
CA TRP A 408 -8.82 -16.30 12.68
C TRP A 408 -8.13 -17.65 12.86
N ASP A 409 -8.51 -18.37 13.91
CA ASP A 409 -8.18 -19.77 14.07
C ASP A 409 -9.02 -20.62 13.10
N ARG A 410 -8.35 -21.41 12.27
CA ARG A 410 -8.94 -22.44 11.40
C ARG A 410 -8.12 -23.72 11.51
N GLU A 411 -8.58 -24.76 10.83
CA GLU A 411 -7.86 -26.03 10.69
C GLU A 411 -7.47 -26.26 9.23
N CYS A 412 -6.28 -26.82 9.00
CA CYS A 412 -5.83 -27.21 7.67
C CYS A 412 -6.78 -28.24 7.04
N ALA A 413 -7.36 -27.92 5.89
CA ALA A 413 -8.36 -28.76 5.23
C ALA A 413 -7.84 -30.16 4.80
N LYS A 414 -6.51 -30.38 4.73
CA LYS A 414 -5.90 -31.70 4.42
C LYS A 414 -5.50 -32.52 5.65
N CYS A 415 -5.08 -31.89 6.76
CA CYS A 415 -4.51 -32.60 7.92
C CYS A 415 -5.04 -32.18 9.29
N ARG A 416 -6.03 -31.29 9.35
CA ARG A 416 -6.68 -30.77 10.56
C ARG A 416 -5.76 -30.08 11.58
N LYS A 417 -4.47 -29.87 11.28
CA LYS A 417 -3.58 -29.04 12.11
C LYS A 417 -4.16 -27.62 12.26
N PRO A 418 -4.24 -27.06 13.48
CA PRO A 418 -4.56 -25.65 13.69
C PRO A 418 -3.65 -24.70 12.90
N ILE A 419 -4.25 -23.61 12.41
CA ILE A 419 -3.61 -22.54 11.63
C ILE A 419 -4.27 -21.20 12.00
N ALA A 420 -3.46 -20.18 12.29
CA ALA A 420 -3.91 -18.78 12.29
C ALA A 420 -3.86 -18.25 10.85
N THR A 421 -4.93 -17.62 10.36
CA THR A 421 -5.03 -17.22 8.94
C THR A 421 -5.93 -16.01 8.74
N SER A 422 -5.67 -15.22 7.70
CA SER A 422 -6.49 -14.05 7.31
C SER A 422 -7.66 -14.42 6.38
N TYR A 423 -7.84 -15.71 6.05
CA TYR A 423 -9.03 -16.22 5.36
C TYR A 423 -10.16 -16.47 6.38
N SER A 424 -11.17 -15.59 6.40
CA SER A 424 -12.30 -15.66 7.34
C SER A 424 -13.11 -16.97 7.24
N PRO A 425 -13.71 -17.49 8.34
CA PRO A 425 -14.31 -18.84 8.38
C PRO A 425 -15.47 -19.10 7.40
N ASP A 426 -16.15 -18.05 6.96
CA ASP A 426 -17.21 -18.03 5.95
C ASP A 426 -16.70 -18.26 4.51
N ARG A 427 -15.38 -18.14 4.27
CA ARG A 427 -14.78 -18.34 2.95
C ARG A 427 -14.59 -19.82 2.60
N SER A 428 -15.01 -20.14 1.38
CA SER A 428 -15.07 -21.48 0.76
C SER A 428 -13.73 -22.12 0.41
N GLU A 429 -12.66 -21.33 0.38
CA GLU A 429 -11.33 -21.72 -0.08
C GLU A 429 -10.72 -22.84 0.79
N LYS A 430 -10.10 -23.84 0.15
CA LYS A 430 -9.47 -24.97 0.82
C LYS A 430 -8.12 -24.58 1.43
N ILE A 431 -8.15 -24.05 2.64
CA ILE A 431 -6.94 -23.53 3.31
C ILE A 431 -6.04 -24.68 3.82
N TYR A 432 -4.80 -24.75 3.36
CA TYR A 432 -3.79 -25.74 3.73
C TYR A 432 -2.61 -25.09 4.50
N CYS A 433 -2.08 -25.80 5.51
CA CYS A 433 -0.79 -25.47 6.13
C CYS A 433 0.39 -25.79 5.18
N ASP A 434 1.58 -25.21 5.41
CA ASP A 434 2.73 -25.30 4.49
C ASP A 434 3.03 -26.72 3.99
N LYS A 435 3.19 -27.69 4.89
CA LYS A 435 3.49 -29.09 4.51
C LYS A 435 2.42 -29.67 3.59
N CYS A 436 1.15 -29.35 3.85
CA CYS A 436 0.04 -29.84 3.04
C CYS A 436 -0.03 -29.14 1.68
N TYR A 437 0.13 -27.82 1.66
CA TYR A 437 0.15 -26.98 0.46
C TYR A 437 1.30 -27.35 -0.49
N LEU A 438 2.53 -27.46 0.05
CA LEU A 438 3.71 -27.91 -0.71
C LEU A 438 3.48 -29.29 -1.32
N SER A 439 2.94 -30.26 -0.56
CA SER A 439 2.55 -31.61 -1.04
C SER A 439 1.31 -31.65 -1.97
N SER A 440 0.98 -30.53 -2.60
CA SER A 440 -0.05 -30.40 -3.64
C SER A 440 0.35 -29.46 -4.79
N VAL A 441 1.55 -28.87 -4.74
CA VAL A 441 2.12 -28.04 -5.83
C VAL A 441 3.52 -28.51 -6.25
N TYR A 442 4.07 -29.52 -5.56
CA TYR A 442 5.29 -30.29 -5.85
C TYR A 442 5.03 -31.76 -5.54
#